data_AF-A0A925I0G5-F1
#
_entry.id   AF-A0A925I0G5-F1
#
_cell.length_a   1.000
_cell.length_b   1.000
_cell.length_c   1.000
_cell.angle_alpha   90.00
_cell.angle_beta   90.00
_cell.angle_gamma   90.00
#
_symmetry.space_group_name_H-M   'P 1'
#
loop_
_entity.id
_entity.type
_entity.pdbx_description
1 polymer ?
#
loop_
_entity_poly.entity_id
_entity_poly.type
_entity_poly.pdbx_seq_one_letter_code
_entity_poly.pdbx_strand_id
1 'polypeptide(L)'
;MLPLSRRSFISTSATLTAGAALAGVTSPARAIEPIARNGQAKFKFSLAAYSYRDLLGGMTPKLSMNDFVSDCAKFNLDGTELTSYYFPKNVTHDYLRTLAQQCFRLGLDVSGTAVGNDFGHPPGEKRLKEIAATKQWIDFAAVLGAPVIRIFAGHEQPGSTPAQAHSLMVSGIEECCEYAGK
;
A
#
# COMPACT_ATOMS: atom_id res chain seq x y z
N MET A 1 -32.08 23.53 21.08
CA MET A 1 -31.96 22.09 21.39
C MET A 1 -30.83 21.93 22.41
N LEU A 2 -31.12 21.42 23.60
CA LEU A 2 -30.06 21.12 24.58
C LEU A 2 -29.20 19.95 24.07
N PRO A 3 -27.87 20.01 24.18
CA PRO A 3 -26.99 18.94 23.72
C PRO A 3 -27.23 17.66 24.53
N LEU A 4 -27.48 16.55 23.84
CA LEU A 4 -27.62 15.24 24.47
C LEU A 4 -26.28 14.82 25.07
N SER A 5 -26.20 14.76 26.40
CA SER A 5 -25.03 14.22 27.08
C SER A 5 -24.96 12.71 26.89
N ARG A 6 -23.74 12.13 26.85
CA ARG A 6 -23.53 10.67 26.81
C ARG A 6 -24.30 9.92 27.90
N ARG A 7 -24.42 10.52 29.08
CA ARG A 7 -25.17 9.95 30.22
C ARG A 7 -26.68 9.96 29.98
N SER A 8 -27.20 11.04 29.41
CA SER A 8 -28.61 11.14 29.02
C SER A 8 -28.93 10.13 27.92
N PHE A 9 -28.07 9.98 26.91
CA PHE A 9 -28.27 9.00 25.84
C PHE A 9 -28.31 7.55 26.33
N ILE A 10 -27.39 7.15 27.22
CA ILE A 10 -27.37 5.80 27.80
C ILE A 10 -28.61 5.55 28.65
N SER A 11 -28.98 6.51 29.50
CA SER A 11 -30.17 6.41 30.36
C SER A 11 -31.46 6.29 29.52
N THR A 12 -31.62 7.12 28.50
CA THR A 12 -32.78 7.10 27.61
C THR A 12 -32.81 5.84 26.73
N SER A 13 -31.65 5.32 26.31
CA SER A 13 -31.59 4.06 25.55
C SER A 13 -31.99 2.84 26.39
N ALA A 14 -31.65 2.84 27.68
CA ALA A 14 -32.00 1.77 28.62
C ALA A 14 -33.50 1.73 28.95
N THR A 15 -34.20 2.87 28.96
CA THR A 15 -35.65 2.91 29.19
C THR A 15 -36.45 2.52 27.95
N LEU A 16 -35.97 2.84 26.75
CA LEU A 16 -36.57 2.41 25.47
C LEU A 16 -36.48 0.91 25.25
N THR A 17 -35.37 0.26 25.63
CA THR A 17 -35.22 -1.20 25.52
C THR A 17 -36.11 -1.95 26.50
N ALA A 18 -36.35 -1.42 27.71
CA ALA A 18 -37.29 -2.01 28.67
C ALA A 18 -38.75 -1.97 28.17
N GLY A 19 -39.16 -0.87 27.54
CA GLY A 19 -40.49 -0.75 26.94
C GLY A 19 -40.70 -1.64 25.70
N ALA A 20 -39.67 -1.78 24.86
CA ALA A 20 -39.73 -2.65 23.68
C ALA A 20 -39.69 -4.15 24.02
N ALA A 21 -39.02 -4.53 25.12
CA ALA A 21 -39.00 -5.91 25.61
C ALA A 21 -40.37 -6.37 26.11
N LEU A 22 -41.16 -5.48 26.73
CA LEU A 22 -42.54 -5.76 27.16
C LEU A 22 -43.51 -5.91 25.99
N ALA A 23 -43.21 -5.35 24.82
CA ALA A 23 -44.02 -5.44 23.61
C ALA A 23 -43.63 -6.61 22.69
N GLY A 24 -42.63 -7.43 23.04
CA GLY A 24 -42.18 -8.57 22.24
C GLY A 24 -41.51 -8.21 20.90
N VAL A 25 -41.10 -6.94 20.71
CA VAL A 25 -40.58 -6.42 19.41
C VAL A 25 -39.05 -6.44 19.33
N THR A 26 -38.35 -6.88 20.38
CA THR A 26 -36.87 -6.91 20.38
C THR A 26 -36.36 -8.22 19.82
N SER A 27 -36.09 -8.28 18.52
CA SER A 27 -35.07 -9.21 18.01
C SER A 27 -33.71 -8.65 18.42
N PRO A 28 -32.92 -9.33 19.28
CA PRO A 28 -31.59 -8.85 19.61
C PRO A 28 -30.74 -8.88 18.34
N ALA A 29 -30.26 -7.70 17.92
CA ALA A 29 -29.20 -7.63 16.92
C ALA A 29 -27.95 -8.28 17.55
N ARG A 30 -27.67 -9.53 17.20
CA ARG A 30 -26.47 -10.22 17.64
C ARG A 30 -25.29 -9.69 16.83
N ALA A 31 -24.26 -9.24 17.52
CA ALA A 31 -22.97 -8.96 16.88
C ALA A 31 -22.45 -10.26 16.22
N ILE A 32 -21.71 -10.12 15.13
CA ILE A 32 -20.98 -11.25 14.55
C ILE A 32 -20.01 -11.80 15.59
N GLU A 33 -19.88 -13.12 15.65
CA GLU A 33 -18.87 -13.78 16.47
C GLU A 33 -17.46 -13.31 16.07
N PRO A 34 -16.48 -13.29 17.00
CA PRO A 34 -15.11 -12.96 16.66
C PRO A 34 -14.61 -13.79 15.48
N ILE A 35 -13.94 -13.14 14.52
CA ILE A 35 -13.36 -13.82 13.36
C ILE A 35 -12.44 -14.94 13.86
N ALA A 36 -12.79 -16.19 13.55
CA ALA A 36 -11.97 -17.35 13.89
C ALA A 36 -10.64 -17.26 13.14
N ARG A 37 -9.56 -16.99 13.87
CA ARG A 37 -8.21 -16.92 13.31
C ARG A 37 -7.53 -18.27 13.41
N ASN A 38 -6.71 -18.58 12.42
CA ASN A 38 -5.75 -19.67 12.57
C ASN A 38 -4.62 -19.22 13.52
N GLY A 39 -4.75 -19.55 14.80
CA GLY A 39 -3.80 -19.18 15.84
C GLY A 39 -4.02 -17.80 16.45
N GLN A 40 -2.96 -17.25 17.05
CA GLN A 40 -2.98 -15.96 17.74
C GLN A 40 -2.79 -14.79 16.75
N ALA A 41 -3.19 -13.59 17.16
CA ALA A 41 -2.92 -12.39 16.37
C ALA A 41 -1.39 -12.21 16.23
N LYS A 42 -0.90 -12.17 14.98
CA LYS A 42 0.49 -11.84 14.65
C LYS A 42 0.52 -10.59 13.79
N PHE A 43 1.19 -9.54 14.27
CA PHE A 43 1.50 -8.36 13.47
C PHE A 43 2.90 -8.53 12.87
N LYS A 44 3.02 -8.42 11.54
CA LYS A 44 4.30 -8.53 10.83
C LYS A 44 4.88 -7.14 10.58
N PHE A 45 6.17 -6.95 10.85
CA PHE A 45 6.85 -5.68 10.59
C PHE A 45 7.65 -5.71 9.29
N SER A 46 7.59 -4.62 8.54
CA SER A 46 8.38 -4.39 7.33
C SER A 46 8.87 -2.94 7.30
N LEU A 47 9.97 -2.71 6.57
CA LEU A 47 10.54 -1.38 6.37
C LEU A 47 10.54 -1.04 4.87
N ALA A 48 10.08 0.16 4.54
CA ALA A 48 10.19 0.72 3.21
C ALA A 48 11.58 1.30 2.95
N ALA A 49 12.17 1.00 1.79
CA ALA A 49 13.46 1.53 1.39
C ALA A 49 13.50 3.07 1.35
N TYR A 50 12.33 3.72 1.17
CA TYR A 50 12.20 5.19 1.30
C TYR A 50 12.65 5.73 2.66
N SER A 51 12.58 4.94 3.73
CA SER A 51 13.13 5.30 5.05
C SER A 51 14.64 5.49 5.03
N TYR A 52 15.33 4.92 4.03
CA TYR A 52 16.77 5.06 3.78
C TYR A 52 17.06 6.07 2.65
N ARG A 53 16.18 7.01 2.34
CA ARG A 53 16.36 7.95 1.21
C ARG A 53 17.70 8.68 1.18
N ASP A 54 18.25 9.04 2.34
CA ASP A 54 19.52 9.75 2.46
C ASP A 54 20.75 8.81 2.39
N LEU A 55 20.51 7.49 2.44
CA LEU A 55 21.52 6.45 2.38
C LEU A 55 21.55 5.75 1.01
N LEU A 56 20.38 5.52 0.42
CA LEU A 56 20.20 4.88 -0.89
C LEU A 56 20.10 5.88 -2.05
N GLY A 57 19.75 7.14 -1.76
CA GLY A 57 19.61 8.20 -2.75
C GLY A 57 20.87 9.04 -2.94
N GLY A 58 20.76 10.05 -3.80
CA GLY A 58 21.83 11.00 -4.13
C GLY A 58 22.76 10.53 -5.25
N MET A 59 23.71 11.39 -5.62
CA MET A 59 24.71 11.07 -6.66
C MET A 59 25.67 9.95 -6.25
N THR A 60 25.92 9.84 -4.94
CA THR A 60 26.80 8.82 -4.35
C THR A 60 26.07 8.16 -3.19
N PRO A 61 25.28 7.11 -3.44
CA PRO A 61 24.64 6.33 -2.39
C PRO A 61 25.68 5.78 -1.40
N LYS A 62 25.35 5.83 -0.12
CA LYS A 62 26.20 5.29 0.96
C LYS A 62 25.97 3.80 1.16
N LEU A 63 24.77 3.33 0.81
CA LEU A 63 24.34 1.94 0.88
C LEU A 63 23.73 1.51 -0.45
N SER A 64 23.75 0.20 -0.70
CA SER A 64 23.02 -0.45 -1.78
C SER A 64 21.69 -1.02 -1.28
N MET A 65 20.81 -1.42 -2.22
CA MET A 65 19.59 -2.15 -1.88
C MET A 65 19.89 -3.47 -1.15
N ASN A 66 20.99 -4.15 -1.48
CA ASN A 66 21.42 -5.37 -0.80
C ASN A 66 21.84 -5.10 0.66
N ASP A 67 22.45 -3.94 0.93
CA ASP A 67 22.77 -3.52 2.31
C ASP A 67 21.50 -3.22 3.10
N PHE A 68 20.53 -2.54 2.48
CA PHE A 68 19.22 -2.27 3.08
C PHE A 68 18.47 -3.56 3.45
N VAL A 69 18.44 -4.55 2.56
CA VAL A 69 17.84 -5.86 2.85
C VAL A 69 18.57 -6.55 4.01
N SER A 70 19.90 -6.48 4.03
CA SER A 70 20.70 -7.03 5.14
C SER A 70 20.39 -6.36 6.47
N ASP A 71 20.17 -5.04 6.48
CA ASP A 71 19.78 -4.30 7.68
C ASP A 71 18.37 -4.65 8.14
N CYS A 72 17.41 -4.82 7.23
CA CYS A 72 16.06 -5.30 7.58
C CYS A 72 16.12 -6.65 8.34
N ALA A 73 16.99 -7.56 7.90
CA ALA A 73 17.20 -8.83 8.58
C ALA A 73 17.88 -8.65 9.95
N LYS A 74 18.90 -7.79 10.07
CA LYS A 74 19.54 -7.46 11.36
C LYS A 74 18.56 -6.85 12.36
N PHE A 75 17.57 -6.10 11.87
CA PHE A 75 16.49 -5.53 12.68
C PHE A 75 15.41 -6.54 13.06
N ASN A 76 15.55 -7.80 12.61
CA ASN A 76 14.61 -8.89 12.87
C ASN A 76 13.18 -8.56 12.40
N LEU A 77 13.07 -7.92 11.22
CA LEU A 77 11.80 -7.66 10.56
C LEU A 77 11.27 -8.93 9.87
N ASP A 78 9.97 -9.00 9.65
CA ASP A 78 9.35 -10.08 8.87
C ASP A 78 9.46 -9.82 7.36
N GLY A 79 9.69 -8.57 6.93
CA GLY A 79 9.77 -8.24 5.52
C GLY A 79 10.41 -6.90 5.18
N THR A 80 10.41 -6.61 3.88
CA THR A 80 11.01 -5.42 3.28
C THR A 80 10.19 -4.91 2.10
N GLU A 81 10.00 -3.58 1.97
CA GLU A 81 9.39 -2.95 0.79
C GLU A 81 10.48 -2.28 -0.06
N LEU A 82 10.70 -2.81 -1.27
CA LEU A 82 11.81 -2.44 -2.16
C LEU A 82 11.39 -1.29 -3.09
N THR A 83 11.74 -0.05 -2.77
CA THR A 83 11.33 1.15 -3.54
C THR A 83 12.13 1.33 -4.84
N SER A 84 11.44 1.59 -5.96
CA SER A 84 11.96 1.49 -7.33
C SER A 84 13.14 2.39 -7.67
N TYR A 85 13.10 3.65 -7.25
CA TYR A 85 14.10 4.66 -7.63
C TYR A 85 15.44 4.50 -6.88
N TYR A 86 15.57 3.47 -6.04
CA TYR A 86 16.86 3.04 -5.45
C TYR A 86 17.46 1.81 -6.14
N PHE A 87 16.80 1.28 -7.17
CA PHE A 87 17.39 0.25 -8.01
C PHE A 87 18.40 0.85 -9.00
N PRO A 88 19.32 0.04 -9.55
CA PRO A 88 20.17 0.48 -10.65
C PRO A 88 19.33 0.99 -11.83
N LYS A 89 19.86 1.96 -12.58
CA LYS A 89 19.17 2.52 -13.77
C LYS A 89 18.74 1.44 -14.76
N ASN A 90 19.58 0.44 -14.95
CA ASN A 90 19.30 -0.71 -15.80
C ASN A 90 18.97 -1.91 -14.91
N VAL A 91 17.68 -2.12 -14.64
CA VAL A 91 17.19 -3.27 -13.89
C VAL A 91 17.19 -4.50 -14.80
N THR A 92 17.80 -5.59 -14.35
CA THR A 92 17.82 -6.89 -15.06
C THR A 92 17.09 -7.95 -14.25
N HIS A 93 16.53 -8.96 -14.92
CA HIS A 93 15.88 -10.07 -14.22
C HIS A 93 16.86 -10.85 -13.32
N ASP A 94 18.14 -10.94 -13.68
CA ASP A 94 19.18 -11.54 -12.84
C ASP A 94 19.39 -10.77 -11.55
N TYR A 95 19.43 -9.44 -11.61
CA TYR A 95 19.51 -8.59 -10.43
C TYR A 95 18.30 -8.81 -9.52
N LEU A 96 17.09 -8.79 -10.08
CA LEU A 96 15.85 -9.00 -9.33
C LEU A 96 15.81 -10.38 -8.65
N ARG A 97 16.17 -11.45 -9.38
CA ARG A 97 16.23 -12.81 -8.83
C ARG A 97 17.27 -12.93 -7.72
N THR A 98 18.43 -12.31 -7.88
CA THR A 98 19.49 -12.32 -6.86
C THR A 98 19.03 -11.59 -5.59
N LEU A 99 18.35 -10.46 -5.73
CA LEU A 99 17.80 -9.70 -4.61
C LEU A 99 16.67 -10.48 -3.90
N ALA A 100 15.75 -11.08 -4.65
CA ALA A 100 14.69 -11.92 -4.11
C ALA A 100 15.27 -13.15 -3.37
N GLN A 101 16.30 -13.78 -3.94
CA GLN A 101 17.02 -14.88 -3.29
C GLN A 101 17.68 -14.44 -1.98
N GLN A 102 18.25 -13.23 -1.92
CA GLN A 102 18.80 -12.69 -0.68
C GLN A 102 17.71 -12.51 0.39
N CYS A 103 16.57 -11.89 0.04
CA CYS A 103 15.43 -11.75 0.95
C CYS A 103 15.00 -13.11 1.52
N PHE A 104 14.81 -14.10 0.63
CA PHE A 104 14.44 -15.46 1.03
C PHE A 104 15.47 -16.10 1.98
N ARG A 105 16.76 -16.03 1.66
CA ARG A 105 17.83 -16.61 2.50
C ARG A 105 17.95 -15.95 3.87
N LEU A 106 17.55 -14.68 3.98
CA LEU A 106 17.54 -13.93 5.23
C LEU A 106 16.20 -14.04 5.98
N GLY A 107 15.23 -14.80 5.47
CA GLY A 107 13.92 -14.98 6.09
C GLY A 107 12.99 -13.77 5.99
N LEU A 108 13.22 -12.89 5.01
CA LEU A 108 12.41 -11.70 4.76
C LEU A 108 11.39 -11.95 3.64
N ASP A 109 10.13 -11.67 3.91
CA ASP A 109 9.11 -11.51 2.87
C ASP A 109 9.36 -10.21 2.11
N VAL A 110 9.29 -10.23 0.77
CA VAL A 110 9.17 -8.99 -0.01
C VAL A 110 7.73 -8.51 0.17
N SER A 111 7.50 -7.60 1.11
CA SER A 111 6.14 -7.18 1.48
C SER A 111 5.48 -6.30 0.42
N GLY A 112 6.27 -5.74 -0.49
CA GLY A 112 5.79 -4.90 -1.59
C GLY A 112 6.92 -4.16 -2.31
N THR A 113 6.56 -3.37 -3.31
CA THR A 113 7.43 -2.34 -3.93
C THR A 113 6.70 -1.01 -3.99
N ALA A 114 7.41 0.05 -4.37
CA ALA A 114 6.83 1.37 -4.57
C ALA A 114 7.44 2.04 -5.80
N VAL A 115 6.63 2.79 -6.55
CA VAL A 115 7.06 3.52 -7.74
C VAL A 115 6.77 5.01 -7.62
N GLY A 116 7.61 5.83 -8.26
CA GLY A 116 7.42 7.29 -8.36
C GLY A 116 6.82 7.66 -9.71
N ASN A 117 5.49 7.53 -9.84
CA ASN A 117 4.76 7.83 -11.07
C ASN A 117 3.87 9.08 -10.94
N ASP A 118 3.40 9.65 -12.05
CA ASP A 118 2.39 10.72 -12.07
C ASP A 118 1.33 10.52 -13.17
N PHE A 119 0.13 10.04 -12.79
CA PHE A 119 -0.98 9.87 -13.75
C PHE A 119 -1.78 11.14 -14.04
N GLY A 120 -1.39 12.29 -13.48
CA GLY A 120 -2.07 13.57 -13.70
C GLY A 120 -1.72 14.21 -15.05
N HIS A 121 -0.72 13.71 -15.77
CA HIS A 121 -0.37 14.23 -17.10
C HIS A 121 -1.54 14.09 -18.10
N PRO A 122 -1.82 15.16 -18.89
CA PRO A 122 -2.81 15.09 -19.97
C PRO A 122 -2.37 14.09 -21.06
N PRO A 123 -3.28 13.72 -21.98
CA PRO A 123 -2.95 12.82 -23.08
C PRO A 123 -1.71 13.26 -23.84
N GLY A 124 -0.72 12.36 -23.96
CA GLY A 124 0.56 12.66 -24.59
C GLY A 124 1.69 11.76 -24.10
N GLU A 125 2.89 12.03 -24.59
CA GLU A 125 4.07 11.18 -24.38
C GLU A 125 4.44 10.99 -22.91
N LYS A 126 4.35 12.06 -22.09
CA LYS A 126 4.66 11.97 -20.65
C LYS A 126 3.74 10.99 -19.94
N ARG A 127 2.42 11.10 -20.16
CA ARG A 127 1.43 10.19 -19.58
C ARG A 127 1.71 8.74 -19.99
N LEU A 128 1.98 8.50 -21.28
CA LEU A 128 2.29 7.17 -21.78
C LEU A 128 3.54 6.58 -21.13
N LYS A 129 4.58 7.40 -20.90
CA LYS A 129 5.80 6.99 -20.20
C LYS A 129 5.54 6.61 -18.74
N GLU A 130 4.74 7.40 -18.02
CA GLU A 130 4.38 7.10 -16.63
C GLU A 130 3.65 5.75 -16.51
N ILE A 131 2.64 5.53 -17.36
CA ILE A 131 1.88 4.27 -17.39
C ILE A 131 2.77 3.09 -17.79
N ALA A 132 3.62 3.26 -18.81
CA ALA A 132 4.54 2.22 -19.24
C ALA A 132 5.56 1.86 -18.14
N ALA A 133 6.08 2.86 -17.42
CA ALA A 133 6.98 2.64 -16.30
C ALA A 133 6.28 1.90 -15.15
N THR A 134 5.02 2.24 -14.81
CA THR A 134 4.27 1.49 -13.81
C THR A 134 4.04 0.03 -14.24
N LYS A 135 3.67 -0.22 -15.51
CA LYS A 135 3.52 -1.59 -16.05
C LYS A 135 4.82 -2.39 -16.01
N GLN A 136 5.94 -1.78 -16.36
CA GLN A 136 7.25 -2.42 -16.23
C GLN A 136 7.56 -2.81 -14.77
N TRP A 137 7.19 -1.96 -13.81
CA TRP A 137 7.34 -2.28 -12.39
C TRP A 137 6.36 -3.33 -11.88
N ILE A 138 5.21 -3.52 -12.53
CA ILE A 138 4.34 -4.68 -12.31
C ILE A 138 5.08 -5.97 -12.66
N ASP A 139 5.76 -6.02 -13.82
CA ASP A 139 6.54 -7.18 -14.23
C ASP A 139 7.71 -7.44 -13.25
N PHE A 140 8.41 -6.38 -12.83
CA PHE A 140 9.50 -6.50 -11.86
C PHE A 140 9.03 -6.94 -10.48
N ALA A 141 7.88 -6.47 -10.02
CA ALA A 141 7.26 -6.91 -8.77
C ALA A 141 6.95 -8.41 -8.80
N ALA A 142 6.44 -8.92 -9.94
CA ALA A 142 6.21 -10.35 -10.12
C ALA A 142 7.50 -11.17 -9.98
N VAL A 143 8.62 -10.71 -10.57
CA VAL A 143 9.93 -11.37 -10.42
C VAL A 143 10.45 -11.31 -8.99
N LEU A 144 10.23 -10.19 -8.28
CA LEU A 144 10.62 -10.01 -6.87
C LEU A 144 9.75 -10.82 -5.91
N GLY A 145 8.59 -11.33 -6.35
CA GLY A 145 7.58 -11.92 -5.47
C GLY A 145 6.86 -10.89 -4.59
N ALA A 146 6.85 -9.61 -5.00
CA ALA A 146 6.17 -8.55 -4.27
C ALA A 146 4.66 -8.60 -4.55
N PRO A 147 3.80 -8.80 -3.52
CA PRO A 147 2.36 -8.98 -3.73
C PRO A 147 1.61 -7.66 -3.97
N VAL A 148 2.25 -6.52 -3.69
CA VAL A 148 1.65 -5.18 -3.79
C VAL A 148 2.64 -4.17 -4.35
N ILE A 149 2.11 -3.18 -5.07
CA ILE A 149 2.85 -2.01 -5.56
C ILE A 149 2.17 -0.76 -5.05
N ARG A 150 2.95 0.08 -4.36
CA ARG A 150 2.51 1.40 -3.93
C ARG A 150 2.82 2.43 -5.03
N ILE A 151 1.80 3.13 -5.47
CA ILE A 151 1.86 4.15 -6.52
C ILE A 151 1.57 5.54 -5.94
N PHE A 152 1.85 6.58 -6.71
CA PHE A 152 1.25 7.89 -6.50
C PHE A 152 0.08 8.07 -7.47
N ALA A 153 -0.97 8.76 -7.04
CA ALA A 153 -2.07 9.08 -7.94
C ALA A 153 -1.60 10.04 -9.06
N GLY A 154 -0.76 11.00 -8.72
CA GLY A 154 -0.27 12.05 -9.61
C GLY A 154 -0.66 13.44 -9.11
N HIS A 155 -0.40 14.46 -9.94
CA HIS A 155 -0.65 15.87 -9.60
C HIS A 155 -1.48 16.57 -10.67
N GLU A 156 -2.27 17.56 -10.23
CA GLU A 156 -2.91 18.50 -11.15
C GLU A 156 -1.85 19.23 -11.99
N GLN A 157 -2.08 19.30 -13.30
CA GLN A 157 -1.16 19.93 -14.24
C GLN A 157 -1.65 21.33 -14.61
N PRO A 158 -0.75 22.26 -14.98
CA PRO A 158 -1.14 23.60 -15.41
C PRO A 158 -2.20 23.56 -16.52
N GLY A 159 -3.32 24.25 -16.32
CA GLY A 159 -4.42 24.31 -17.27
C GLY A 159 -5.44 23.17 -17.18
N SER A 160 -5.32 22.26 -16.22
CA SER A 160 -6.35 21.25 -15.92
C SER A 160 -7.23 21.70 -14.75
N THR A 161 -8.49 21.29 -14.76
CA THR A 161 -9.38 21.43 -13.58
C THR A 161 -9.19 20.22 -12.64
N PRO A 162 -9.55 20.35 -11.34
CA PRO A 162 -9.50 19.22 -10.40
C PRO A 162 -10.27 17.97 -10.89
N ALA A 163 -11.42 18.17 -11.56
CA ALA A 163 -12.21 17.07 -12.11
C ALA A 163 -11.50 16.36 -13.29
N GLN A 164 -10.84 17.12 -14.16
CA GLN A 164 -10.04 16.56 -15.25
C GLN A 164 -8.82 15.81 -14.70
N ALA A 165 -8.10 16.40 -13.75
CA ALA A 165 -6.95 15.77 -13.10
C ALA A 165 -7.35 14.45 -12.43
N HIS A 166 -8.45 14.45 -11.65
CA HIS A 166 -8.98 13.23 -11.04
C HIS A 166 -9.32 12.15 -12.07
N SER A 167 -10.00 12.51 -13.17
CA SER A 167 -10.32 11.56 -14.24
C SER A 167 -9.08 10.97 -14.92
N LEU A 168 -8.03 11.78 -15.11
CA LEU A 168 -6.73 11.32 -15.62
C LEU A 168 -6.04 10.35 -14.66
N MET A 169 -6.08 10.63 -13.36
CA MET A 169 -5.49 9.75 -12.34
C MET A 169 -6.20 8.40 -12.28
N VAL A 170 -7.54 8.42 -12.19
CA VAL A 170 -8.36 7.20 -12.16
C VAL A 170 -8.11 6.33 -13.38
N SER A 171 -8.19 6.90 -14.59
CA SER A 171 -7.98 6.12 -15.82
C SER A 171 -6.56 5.55 -15.95
N GLY A 172 -5.54 6.25 -15.45
CA GLY A 172 -4.17 5.74 -15.42
C GLY A 172 -4.01 4.56 -14.45
N ILE A 173 -4.65 4.64 -13.29
CA ILE A 173 -4.69 3.56 -12.30
C ILE A 173 -5.44 2.35 -12.85
N GLU A 174 -6.64 2.55 -13.42
CA GLU A 174 -7.45 1.48 -14.02
C GLU A 174 -6.68 0.71 -15.10
N GLU A 175 -5.99 1.43 -16.00
CA GLU A 175 -5.19 0.81 -17.05
C GLU A 175 -4.04 -0.05 -16.50
N CYS A 176 -3.38 0.40 -15.42
CA CYS A 176 -2.34 -0.37 -14.75
C CYS A 176 -2.93 -1.59 -14.01
N CYS A 177 -4.08 -1.45 -13.38
CA CYS A 177 -4.79 -2.56 -12.73
C CYS A 177 -5.25 -3.61 -13.75
N GLU A 178 -5.76 -3.19 -14.92
CA GLU A 178 -6.13 -4.12 -15.99
C GLU A 178 -4.90 -4.89 -16.51
N TYR A 179 -3.75 -4.24 -16.62
CA TYR A 179 -2.50 -4.91 -16.96
C TYR A 179 -2.07 -5.91 -15.87
N ALA A 180 -2.12 -5.52 -14.59
CA ALA A 180 -1.75 -6.38 -13.46
C ALA A 180 -2.66 -7.61 -13.28
N GLY A 181 -3.89 -7.56 -13.78
CA GLY A 181 -4.85 -8.66 -13.71
C GLY A 181 -4.68 -9.74 -14.78
N LYS A 182 -3.74 -9.57 -15.72
CA LYS A 182 -3.42 -10.53 -16.80
C LYS A 182 -2.37 -11.53 -16.35
#